data_AF-A0A8H5SGW9-F1
#
_entry.id   AF-A0A8H5SGW9-F1
#
_cell.length_a   1.000
_cell.length_b   1.000
_cell.length_c   1.000
_cell.angle_alpha   90.00
_cell.angle_beta   90.00
_cell.angle_gamma   90.00
#
_symmetry.space_group_name_H-M   'P 1'
#
loop_
_entity.id
_entity.type
_entity.pdbx_description
1 polymer ?
#
loop_
_entity_poly.entity_id
_entity_poly.type
_entity_poly.pdbx_seq_one_letter_code
_entity_poly.pdbx_strand_id
1 'polypeptide(L)'
;MGSEGFDRSYIDLLPGTDDLVRAVLAANLKTSIVVQPVRNEDNPAFLNYISQRNRVIYDEDVFMGYRFYESSKREVAFPFGDGLSYTTFELSLISVDVDSNGDSSKNLVMQVCARQKSPSLIRPIKEPKCFDKVFVRAGETATAIIKLAKRYVASFWDEGRDAWAMKKGKYELLIADSNTHTPLSATFPLGESR
;
A
#
# COMPACT_ATOMS: atom_id res chain seq x y z
N MET A 1 -30.15 4.19 3.29
CA MET A 1 -30.42 3.98 1.87
C MET A 1 -29.15 4.34 1.12
N GLY A 2 -28.59 3.40 0.34
CA GLY A 2 -27.51 3.61 -0.61
C GLY A 2 -26.10 3.70 -0.02
N SER A 3 -25.47 2.57 0.28
CA SER A 3 -24.00 2.52 0.27
C SER A 3 -23.53 2.83 -1.16
N GLU A 4 -22.74 3.88 -1.34
CA GLU A 4 -22.02 4.30 -2.58
C GLU A 4 -21.00 3.23 -3.04
N GLY A 5 -21.44 1.98 -3.18
CA GLY A 5 -20.60 0.84 -3.56
C GLY A 5 -20.67 0.50 -5.04
N PHE A 6 -21.29 1.32 -5.90
CA PHE A 6 -21.68 0.89 -7.25
C PHE A 6 -21.64 1.98 -8.34
N ASP A 7 -20.69 2.92 -8.31
CA ASP A 7 -20.52 3.86 -9.43
C ASP A 7 -19.10 3.82 -10.02
N ARG A 8 -18.84 2.82 -10.88
CA ARG A 8 -17.54 2.66 -11.58
C ARG A 8 -17.67 2.07 -12.99
N SER A 9 -18.70 2.43 -13.74
CA SER A 9 -18.85 1.95 -15.12
C SER A 9 -18.04 2.74 -16.17
N TYR A 10 -17.43 3.88 -15.80
CA TYR A 10 -16.85 4.83 -16.78
C TYR A 10 -15.46 5.42 -16.44
N ILE A 11 -14.76 4.93 -15.41
CA ILE A 11 -13.39 5.38 -15.13
C ILE A 11 -12.41 4.32 -15.64
N ASP A 12 -11.76 4.61 -16.76
CA ASP A 12 -10.56 3.88 -17.18
C ASP A 12 -9.41 4.31 -16.26
N LEU A 13 -9.01 3.43 -15.35
CA LEU A 13 -7.82 3.65 -14.53
C LEU A 13 -6.55 3.40 -15.35
N LEU A 14 -5.43 3.96 -14.90
CA LEU A 14 -4.11 3.74 -15.51
C LEU A 14 -3.83 2.22 -15.66
N PRO A 15 -3.16 1.78 -16.74
CA PRO A 15 -2.93 0.36 -17.01
C PRO A 15 -2.34 -0.40 -15.81
N GLY A 16 -2.98 -1.52 -15.43
CA GLY A 16 -2.60 -2.34 -14.27
C GLY A 16 -3.24 -1.92 -12.93
N THR A 17 -3.89 -0.76 -12.87
CA THR A 17 -4.63 -0.32 -11.67
C THR A 17 -5.89 -1.17 -11.46
N ASP A 18 -6.56 -1.58 -12.53
CA ASP A 18 -7.73 -2.47 -12.45
C ASP A 18 -7.37 -3.84 -11.90
N ASP A 19 -6.21 -4.39 -12.27
CA ASP A 19 -5.74 -5.67 -11.75
C ASP A 19 -5.39 -5.54 -10.27
N LEU A 20 -4.79 -4.42 -9.85
CA LEU A 20 -4.55 -4.12 -8.44
C LEU A 20 -5.87 -3.97 -7.66
N VAL A 21 -6.83 -3.22 -8.20
CA VAL A 21 -8.15 -3.04 -7.59
C VAL A 21 -8.87 -4.38 -7.46
N ARG A 22 -8.86 -5.20 -8.51
CA ARG A 22 -9.45 -6.54 -8.48
C ARG A 22 -8.76 -7.45 -7.49
N ALA A 23 -7.43 -7.44 -7.43
CA ALA A 23 -6.67 -8.22 -6.46
C ALA A 23 -7.00 -7.79 -5.02
N VAL A 24 -7.09 -6.49 -4.74
CA VAL A 24 -7.43 -5.97 -3.41
C VAL A 24 -8.89 -6.28 -3.04
N LEU A 25 -9.85 -6.09 -3.96
CA LEU A 25 -11.26 -6.44 -3.71
C LEU A 25 -11.48 -7.95 -3.56
N ALA A 26 -10.76 -8.76 -4.33
CA ALA A 26 -10.74 -10.22 -4.16
C ALA A 26 -10.13 -10.61 -2.80
N ALA A 27 -9.17 -9.83 -2.31
CA ALA A 27 -8.56 -10.03 -0.99
C ALA A 27 -9.55 -9.68 0.13
N ASN A 28 -10.09 -8.47 0.14
CA ASN A 28 -11.09 -8.00 1.09
C ASN A 28 -12.01 -6.95 0.44
N LEU A 29 -13.29 -7.30 0.31
CA LEU A 29 -14.33 -6.45 -0.28
C LEU A 29 -14.57 -5.13 0.49
N LYS A 30 -14.12 -5.04 1.75
CA LYS A 30 -14.27 -3.85 2.60
C LYS A 30 -13.01 -2.98 2.65
N THR A 31 -11.98 -3.29 1.88
CA THR A 31 -10.74 -2.51 1.87
C THR A 31 -10.92 -1.20 1.13
N SER A 32 -10.55 -0.11 1.78
CA SER A 32 -10.50 1.22 1.18
C SER A 32 -9.31 1.32 0.22
N ILE A 33 -9.59 1.36 -1.09
CA ILE A 33 -8.55 1.48 -2.14
C ILE A 33 -8.30 2.96 -2.50
N VAL A 34 -9.27 3.83 -2.21
CA VAL A 34 -9.18 5.28 -2.38
C VAL A 34 -9.01 5.92 -1.01
N VAL A 35 -8.05 6.85 -0.89
CA VAL A 35 -7.88 7.62 0.35
C VAL A 35 -8.85 8.77 0.35
N GLN A 36 -9.67 8.85 1.39
CA GLN A 36 -10.61 9.95 1.56
C GLN A 36 -10.04 10.96 2.55
N PRO A 37 -9.66 12.18 2.11
CA PRO A 37 -9.25 13.22 3.03
C PRO A 37 -10.42 13.67 3.91
N VAL A 38 -10.11 14.27 5.05
CA VAL A 38 -11.13 14.87 5.94
C VAL A 38 -11.80 16.06 5.26
N ARG A 39 -11.02 16.86 4.51
CA ARG A 39 -11.52 17.98 3.71
C ARG A 39 -10.97 17.91 2.30
N ASN A 40 -11.70 18.41 1.32
CA ASN A 40 -11.24 18.39 -0.08
C ASN A 40 -9.93 19.17 -0.27
N GLU A 41 -9.73 20.23 0.51
CA GLU A 41 -8.53 21.07 0.58
C GLU A 41 -7.29 20.31 1.05
N ASP A 42 -7.47 19.19 1.73
CA ASP A 42 -6.35 18.39 2.21
C ASP A 42 -5.71 17.54 1.11
N ASN A 43 -6.36 17.44 -0.05
CA ASN A 43 -5.88 16.64 -1.17
C ASN A 43 -4.66 17.30 -1.86
N PRO A 44 -3.63 16.52 -2.25
CA PRO A 44 -2.39 17.06 -2.81
C PRO A 44 -2.58 17.83 -4.13
N ALA A 45 -3.59 17.45 -4.92
CA ALA A 45 -3.91 18.09 -6.18
C ALA A 45 -4.91 19.26 -6.04
N PHE A 46 -5.32 19.65 -4.82
CA PHE A 46 -6.42 20.60 -4.61
C PHE A 46 -6.27 21.91 -5.40
N LEU A 47 -5.06 22.49 -5.40
CA LEU A 47 -4.77 23.74 -6.09
C LEU A 47 -4.52 23.57 -7.60
N ASN A 48 -4.10 22.38 -8.02
CA ASN A 48 -3.61 22.12 -9.36
C ASN A 48 -4.56 21.27 -10.21
N TYR A 49 -5.70 20.82 -9.66
CA TYR A 49 -6.73 20.07 -10.37
C TYR A 49 -7.63 20.98 -11.23
N ILE A 50 -7.01 21.86 -12.01
CA ILE A 50 -7.64 22.79 -12.93
C ILE A 50 -6.80 22.92 -14.21
N SER A 51 -7.46 22.96 -15.36
CA SER A 51 -6.78 23.25 -16.63
C SER A 51 -6.48 24.75 -16.70
N GLN A 52 -5.20 25.10 -16.57
CA GLN A 52 -4.73 26.46 -16.79
C GLN A 52 -3.90 26.52 -18.06
N ARG A 53 -4.36 27.28 -19.07
CA ARG A 53 -3.65 27.39 -20.36
C ARG A 53 -3.42 26.03 -21.03
N ASN A 54 -4.44 25.16 -21.03
CA ASN A 54 -4.39 23.81 -21.61
C ASN A 54 -3.34 22.88 -20.99
N ARG A 55 -2.97 23.11 -19.73
CA ARG A 55 -2.09 22.23 -18.96
C ARG A 55 -2.62 22.05 -17.54
N VAL A 56 -2.30 20.90 -16.97
CA VAL A 56 -2.48 20.56 -15.55
C VAL A 56 -1.11 20.17 -15.03
N ILE A 57 -0.67 20.78 -13.92
CA ILE A 57 0.66 20.56 -13.37
C ILE A 57 0.54 19.58 -12.21
N TYR A 58 1.25 18.45 -12.29
CA TYR A 58 1.30 17.42 -11.25
C TYR A 58 2.43 17.74 -10.26
N ASP A 59 2.31 18.87 -9.57
CA ASP A 59 3.33 19.38 -8.63
C ASP A 59 3.47 18.50 -7.38
N GLU A 60 2.49 17.63 -7.10
CA GLU A 60 2.58 16.64 -6.04
C GLU A 60 3.57 15.50 -6.36
N ASP A 61 4.01 15.37 -7.62
CA ASP A 61 4.98 14.37 -8.07
C ASP A 61 4.55 12.96 -7.60
N VAL A 62 5.47 12.15 -7.06
CA VAL A 62 5.19 10.80 -6.55
C VAL A 62 4.27 10.79 -5.32
N PHE A 63 4.00 11.94 -4.70
CA PHE A 63 3.17 12.08 -3.50
C PHE A 63 1.68 12.17 -3.85
N MET A 64 1.17 11.08 -4.40
CA MET A 64 -0.28 10.91 -4.61
C MET A 64 -0.89 10.04 -3.51
N GLY A 65 -2.10 10.40 -3.08
CA GLY A 65 -2.89 9.63 -2.11
C GLY A 65 -2.16 9.39 -0.80
N TYR A 66 -2.14 8.14 -0.30
CA TYR A 66 -1.56 7.80 1.00
C TYR A 66 -0.10 8.25 1.13
N ARG A 67 0.67 8.29 0.03
CA ARG A 67 2.07 8.73 0.02
C ARG A 67 2.18 10.16 0.53
N PHE A 68 1.27 11.04 0.11
CA PHE A 68 1.21 12.43 0.57
C PHE A 68 0.79 12.52 2.04
N TYR A 69 -0.33 11.90 2.40
CA TYR A 69 -0.89 12.05 3.76
C TYR A 69 0.05 11.48 4.82
N GLU A 70 0.70 10.34 4.57
CA GLU A 70 1.69 9.80 5.50
C GLU A 70 2.94 10.69 5.58
N SER A 71 3.46 11.13 4.43
CA SER A 71 4.68 11.94 4.39
C SER A 71 4.49 13.33 5.01
N SER A 72 3.29 13.89 4.89
CA SER A 72 2.90 15.17 5.49
C SER A 72 2.27 15.05 6.89
N LYS A 73 2.14 13.82 7.41
CA LYS A 73 1.52 13.50 8.71
C LYS A 73 0.10 14.08 8.85
N ARG A 74 -0.69 14.00 7.78
CA ARG A 74 -2.09 14.45 7.74
C ARG A 74 -3.04 13.31 8.07
N GLU A 75 -4.05 13.62 8.85
CA GLU A 75 -5.14 12.70 9.15
C GLU A 75 -6.08 12.57 7.94
N VAL A 76 -6.64 11.38 7.77
CA VAL A 76 -7.57 11.02 6.69
C VAL A 76 -8.77 10.32 7.29
N ALA A 77 -9.94 10.49 6.68
CA ALA A 77 -11.17 9.86 7.16
C ALA A 77 -11.11 8.33 7.02
N PHE A 78 -10.59 7.86 5.87
CA PHE A 78 -10.37 6.45 5.59
C PHE A 78 -8.96 6.27 5.01
N PRO A 79 -8.03 5.63 5.75
CA PRO A 79 -6.70 5.36 5.25
C PRO A 79 -6.75 4.30 4.13
N PHE A 80 -5.79 4.39 3.21
CA PHE A 80 -5.58 3.36 2.20
C PHE A 80 -5.40 1.99 2.86
N GLY A 81 -5.89 0.91 2.26
CA GLY A 81 -5.70 -0.44 2.79
C GLY A 81 -6.46 -0.74 4.08
N ASP A 82 -7.18 0.23 4.66
CA ASP A 82 -7.96 0.00 5.87
C ASP A 82 -9.26 -0.73 5.53
N GLY A 83 -9.56 -1.77 6.29
CA GLY A 83 -10.70 -2.65 6.06
C GLY A 83 -11.13 -3.32 7.36
N LEU A 84 -12.37 -3.06 7.77
CA LEU A 84 -12.91 -3.61 9.02
C LEU A 84 -12.93 -5.14 9.00
N SER A 85 -12.14 -5.76 9.87
CA SER A 85 -12.20 -7.19 10.17
C SER A 85 -12.99 -7.43 11.46
N TYR A 86 -13.80 -8.48 11.49
CA TYR A 86 -14.51 -8.94 12.69
C TYR A 86 -13.67 -9.95 13.50
N THR A 87 -12.37 -10.05 13.26
CA THR A 87 -11.43 -10.89 14.04
C THR A 87 -10.07 -10.21 14.04
N THR A 88 -9.29 -10.43 15.10
CA THR A 88 -7.92 -9.94 15.28
C THR A 88 -6.93 -11.01 14.89
N PHE A 89 -5.86 -10.61 14.21
CA PHE A 89 -4.80 -11.50 13.76
C PHE A 89 -3.47 -11.09 14.41
N GLU A 90 -2.70 -12.07 14.86
CA GLU A 90 -1.30 -11.87 15.27
C GLU A 90 -0.37 -12.41 14.19
N LEU A 91 0.75 -11.73 13.93
CA LEU A 91 1.74 -12.11 12.92
C LEU A 91 3.12 -12.30 13.59
N SER A 92 3.88 -13.32 13.19
CA SER A 92 5.29 -13.52 13.60
C SER A 92 6.28 -13.60 12.40
N LEU A 93 7.59 -13.47 12.64
CA LEU A 93 8.60 -13.25 11.57
C LEU A 93 9.30 -14.54 11.11
N ILE A 94 9.50 -14.65 9.80
CA ILE A 94 10.15 -15.71 8.97
C ILE A 94 9.14 -16.71 8.37
N SER A 95 8.04 -16.93 9.07
CA SER A 95 6.78 -17.50 8.60
C SER A 95 5.71 -16.57 9.13
N VAL A 96 4.88 -15.98 8.27
CA VAL A 96 3.75 -15.21 8.81
C VAL A 96 2.72 -16.24 9.26
N ASP A 97 2.87 -16.65 10.51
CA ASP A 97 1.92 -17.49 11.22
C ASP A 97 0.79 -16.60 11.68
N VAL A 98 -0.38 -16.81 11.08
CA VAL A 98 -1.59 -16.04 11.33
C VAL A 98 -2.45 -16.82 12.29
N ASP A 99 -2.56 -16.36 13.54
CA ASP A 99 -3.49 -16.93 14.52
C ASP A 99 -4.81 -16.13 14.52
N SER A 100 -5.94 -16.84 14.58
CA SER A 100 -7.27 -16.22 14.69
C SER A 100 -7.83 -16.44 16.10
N ASN A 101 -7.80 -15.38 16.91
CA ASN A 101 -8.31 -15.40 18.28
C ASN A 101 -9.85 -15.29 18.36
N GLY A 102 -10.60 -15.95 17.46
CA GLY A 102 -12.06 -15.85 17.44
C GLY A 102 -12.80 -17.00 16.75
N ASP A 103 -14.11 -17.07 17.02
CA ASP A 103 -15.01 -18.20 16.72
C ASP A 103 -15.40 -18.35 15.22
N SER A 104 -14.67 -17.69 14.31
CA SER A 104 -15.05 -17.61 12.90
C SER A 104 -13.85 -17.68 11.96
N SER A 105 -13.90 -18.60 11.00
CA SER A 105 -12.91 -18.71 9.92
C SER A 105 -12.98 -17.51 9.00
N LYS A 106 -11.85 -16.90 8.64
CA LYS A 106 -11.81 -15.67 7.83
C LYS A 106 -10.59 -15.61 6.91
N ASN A 107 -10.70 -14.73 5.92
CA ASN A 107 -9.56 -14.37 5.08
C ASN A 107 -8.82 -13.20 5.71
N LEU A 108 -7.54 -13.37 6.02
CA LEU A 108 -6.63 -12.27 6.28
C LEU A 108 -6.06 -11.76 4.95
N VAL A 109 -6.03 -10.44 4.80
CA VAL A 109 -5.27 -9.77 3.73
C VAL A 109 -4.03 -9.18 4.35
N MET A 110 -2.86 -9.65 3.91
CA MET A 110 -1.58 -9.06 4.27
C MET A 110 -1.12 -8.13 3.17
N GLN A 111 -0.70 -6.95 3.57
CA GLN A 111 -0.06 -5.95 2.75
C GLN A 111 1.43 -5.90 3.11
N VAL A 112 2.29 -6.15 2.12
CA VAL A 112 3.74 -5.99 2.26
C VAL A 112 4.14 -4.66 1.67
N CYS A 113 4.61 -3.75 2.53
CA CYS A 113 5.18 -2.48 2.13
C CYS A 113 6.70 -2.51 2.25
N ALA A 114 7.37 -1.66 1.48
CA ALA A 114 8.81 -1.47 1.54
C ALA A 114 9.15 -0.01 1.89
N ARG A 115 10.16 0.16 2.72
CA ARG A 115 10.74 1.46 3.10
C ARG A 115 12.25 1.41 2.96
N GLN A 116 12.84 2.47 2.42
CA GLN A 116 14.29 2.68 2.49
C GLN A 116 14.61 3.52 3.74
N LYS A 117 15.48 3.05 4.64
CA LYS A 117 15.75 3.76 5.92
C LYS A 117 16.49 5.09 5.75
N SER A 118 17.29 5.21 4.69
CA SER A 118 18.08 6.42 4.42
C SER A 118 18.15 6.63 2.90
N PRO A 119 17.05 7.09 2.28
CA PRO A 119 17.02 7.34 0.86
C PRO A 119 17.81 8.60 0.54
N SER A 120 18.51 8.62 -0.59
CA SER A 120 19.23 9.81 -1.08
C SER A 120 18.36 10.75 -1.90
N LEU A 121 17.16 10.30 -2.24
CA LEU A 121 16.14 11.01 -2.98
C LEU A 121 14.90 11.05 -2.11
N ILE A 122 14.08 12.07 -2.30
CA ILE A 122 12.79 12.16 -1.64
C ILE A 122 11.93 10.96 -2.10
N ARG A 123 11.37 10.21 -1.15
CA ARG A 123 10.55 9.01 -1.40
C ARG A 123 9.38 8.97 -0.43
N PRO A 124 8.27 8.31 -0.79
CA PRO A 124 7.22 7.98 0.15
C PRO A 124 7.76 7.20 1.36
N ILE A 125 7.17 7.41 2.54
CA ILE A 125 7.58 6.74 3.79
C ILE A 125 7.60 5.21 3.60
N LYS A 126 6.57 4.66 2.95
CA LYS A 126 6.48 3.25 2.60
C LYS A 126 5.70 3.08 1.30
N GLU A 127 5.97 1.99 0.61
CA GLU A 127 5.35 1.67 -0.68
C GLU A 127 4.83 0.23 -0.66
N PRO A 128 3.52 -0.02 -0.87
CA PRO A 128 2.97 -1.35 -1.04
C PRO A 128 3.64 -2.01 -2.24
N LYS A 129 4.18 -3.22 -2.04
CA LYS A 129 4.86 -4.00 -3.07
C LYS A 129 4.13 -5.30 -3.39
N CYS A 130 3.38 -5.85 -2.45
CA CYS A 130 2.63 -7.08 -2.63
C CYS A 130 1.45 -7.14 -1.68
N PHE A 131 0.41 -7.87 -2.06
CA PHE A 131 -0.68 -8.28 -1.21
C PHE A 131 -0.79 -9.79 -1.27
N ASP A 132 -1.09 -10.42 -0.14
CA ASP A 132 -1.38 -11.85 -0.09
C ASP A 132 -2.63 -12.10 0.75
N LYS A 133 -3.39 -13.12 0.37
CA LYS A 133 -4.65 -13.48 1.01
C LYS A 133 -4.52 -14.88 1.58
N VAL A 134 -4.66 -15.00 2.89
CA VAL A 134 -4.59 -16.29 3.58
C VAL A 134 -5.91 -16.57 4.25
N PHE A 135 -6.48 -17.74 3.95
CA PHE A 135 -7.66 -18.23 4.66
C PHE A 135 -7.21 -18.93 5.94
N VAL A 136 -7.74 -18.48 7.08
CA VAL A 136 -7.41 -18.98 8.41
C VAL A 136 -8.69 -19.51 9.02
N ARG A 137 -8.68 -20.77 9.45
CA ARG A 137 -9.83 -21.31 10.20
C ARG A 137 -9.79 -20.81 11.63
N ALA A 138 -10.97 -20.75 12.25
CA ALA A 138 -11.11 -20.37 13.66
C ALA A 138 -10.19 -21.22 14.55
N GLY A 139 -9.30 -20.57 15.31
CA GLY A 139 -8.35 -21.24 16.20
C GLY A 139 -7.23 -22.03 15.51
N GLU A 140 -7.07 -21.92 14.19
CA GLU A 140 -5.93 -22.48 13.45
C GLU A 140 -4.89 -21.41 13.13
N THR A 141 -3.65 -21.85 12.98
CA THR A 141 -2.54 -21.05 12.46
C THR A 141 -2.33 -21.36 10.97
N ALA A 142 -2.19 -20.32 10.14
CA ALA A 142 -1.83 -20.48 8.73
C ALA A 142 -0.52 -19.77 8.40
N THR A 143 0.30 -20.39 7.54
CA THR A 143 1.58 -19.84 7.08
C THR A 143 1.46 -19.25 5.68
N ALA A 144 1.91 -17.99 5.52
CA ALA A 144 2.01 -17.34 4.22
C ALA A 144 3.46 -17.26 3.71
N ILE A 145 3.68 -17.57 2.43
CA ILE A 145 5.01 -17.46 1.79
C ILE A 145 4.97 -16.43 0.68
N ILE A 146 5.55 -15.26 0.96
CA ILE A 146 5.58 -14.15 0.00
C ILE A 146 6.93 -14.13 -0.72
N LYS A 147 6.91 -14.45 -2.02
CA LYS A 147 8.10 -14.39 -2.87
C LYS A 147 8.16 -13.03 -3.59
N LEU A 148 9.05 -12.16 -3.12
CA LEU A 148 9.22 -10.83 -3.71
C LEU A 148 10.68 -10.59 -4.13
N ALA A 149 10.91 -10.37 -5.43
CA ALA A 149 12.25 -10.09 -5.93
C ALA A 149 12.74 -8.70 -5.48
N LYS A 150 14.02 -8.58 -5.12
CA LYS A 150 14.63 -7.32 -4.62
C LYS A 150 14.38 -6.12 -5.54
N ARG A 151 14.32 -6.35 -6.86
CA ARG A 151 14.01 -5.30 -7.85
C ARG A 151 12.65 -4.65 -7.61
N TYR A 152 11.61 -5.41 -7.27
CA TYR A 152 10.29 -4.83 -7.01
C TYR A 152 10.26 -4.04 -5.70
N VAL A 153 11.12 -4.41 -4.74
CA VAL A 153 11.23 -3.74 -3.45
C VAL A 153 11.98 -2.41 -3.58
N ALA A 154 13.11 -2.42 -4.28
CA ALA A 154 14.10 -1.35 -4.17
C ALA A 154 14.12 -0.37 -5.34
N SER A 155 13.53 -0.75 -6.49
CA SER A 155 13.62 0.07 -7.69
C SER A 155 12.88 1.39 -7.53
N PHE A 156 13.41 2.42 -8.17
CA PHE A 156 12.80 3.71 -8.40
C PHE A 156 13.17 4.18 -9.81
N TRP A 157 12.40 5.10 -10.37
CA TRP A 157 12.75 5.73 -11.64
C TRP A 157 13.80 6.81 -11.40
N ASP A 158 14.96 6.70 -12.05
CA ASP A 158 16.00 7.73 -12.02
C ASP A 158 15.87 8.56 -13.30
N GLU A 159 15.30 9.77 -13.16
CA GLU A 159 15.07 10.69 -14.28
C GLU A 159 16.36 11.10 -14.98
N GLY A 160 17.48 11.20 -14.24
CA GLY A 160 18.76 11.55 -14.83
C GLY A 160 19.36 10.45 -15.71
N ARG A 161 18.92 9.20 -15.51
CA ARG A 161 19.36 8.02 -16.28
C ARG A 161 18.32 7.51 -17.27
N ASP A 162 17.10 8.05 -17.22
CA ASP A 162 15.95 7.56 -17.98
C ASP A 162 15.74 6.04 -17.82
N ALA A 163 15.93 5.55 -16.59
CA ALA A 163 15.94 4.12 -16.31
C ALA A 163 15.53 3.78 -14.86
N TRP A 164 15.03 2.56 -14.68
CA TRP A 164 14.85 1.99 -13.34
C TRP A 164 16.21 1.73 -12.69
N ALA A 165 16.40 2.29 -11.50
CA ALA A 165 17.61 2.12 -10.72
C ALA A 165 17.30 1.52 -9.34
N MET A 166 18.27 0.80 -8.78
CA MET A 166 18.29 0.39 -7.38
C MET A 166 19.51 1.02 -6.72
N LYS A 167 19.34 1.47 -5.48
CA LYS A 167 20.44 2.11 -4.74
C LYS A 167 20.84 1.26 -3.56
N LYS A 168 22.15 1.16 -3.30
CA LYS A 168 22.66 0.51 -2.10
C LYS A 168 22.06 1.14 -0.84
N GLY A 169 21.74 0.32 0.14
CA GLY A 169 21.16 0.80 1.37
C GLY A 169 20.51 -0.28 2.20
N LYS A 170 19.90 0.13 3.32
CA LYS A 170 19.08 -0.73 4.17
C LYS A 170 17.62 -0.52 3.81
N TYR A 171 16.97 -1.61 3.42
CA TYR A 171 15.54 -1.65 3.12
C TYR A 171 14.82 -2.42 4.22
N GLU A 172 13.61 -1.98 4.52
CA GLU A 172 12.74 -2.57 5.51
C GLU A 172 11.45 -2.97 4.83
N LEU A 173 11.08 -4.23 5.00
CA LEU A 173 9.76 -4.76 4.67
C LEU A 173 8.88 -4.60 5.89
N LEU A 174 7.71 -4.03 5.68
CA LEU A 174 6.67 -3.81 6.68
C LEU A 174 5.50 -4.71 6.29
N ILE A 175 5.12 -5.64 7.15
CA ILE A 175 3.97 -6.52 6.91
C ILE A 175 2.84 -5.99 7.79
N ALA A 176 1.73 -5.71 7.14
CA ALA A 176 0.61 -4.98 7.67
C ALA A 176 -0.70 -5.66 7.29
N ASP A 177 -1.70 -5.63 8.16
CA ASP A 177 -3.09 -5.99 7.86
C ASP A 177 -3.92 -4.75 7.44
N SER A 178 -3.45 -3.54 7.80
CA SER A 178 -3.95 -2.26 7.30
C SER A 178 -2.82 -1.24 7.17
N ASN A 179 -3.02 -0.13 6.45
CA ASN A 179 -1.96 0.87 6.33
C ASN A 179 -1.70 1.65 7.64
N THR A 180 -2.62 1.60 8.61
CA THR A 180 -2.44 2.20 9.94
C THR A 180 -1.86 1.23 10.97
N HIS A 181 -1.93 -0.08 10.73
CA HIS A 181 -1.44 -1.11 11.63
C HIS A 181 -0.30 -1.92 10.99
N THR A 182 0.89 -1.84 11.56
CA THR A 182 2.10 -2.53 11.05
C THR A 182 2.69 -3.41 12.15
N PRO A 183 2.19 -4.64 12.33
CA PRO A 183 2.63 -5.55 13.37
C PRO A 183 4.06 -6.08 13.17
N LEU A 184 4.57 -6.20 11.93
CA LEU A 184 5.87 -6.81 11.66
C LEU A 184 6.77 -5.99 10.75
N SER A 185 8.09 -6.08 11.01
CA SER A 185 9.11 -5.51 10.15
C SER A 185 10.33 -6.43 10.00
N ALA A 186 10.88 -6.49 8.79
CA ALA A 186 12.12 -7.21 8.48
C ALA A 186 13.06 -6.29 7.71
N THR A 187 14.33 -6.20 8.12
CA THR A 187 15.32 -5.38 7.42
C THR A 187 16.27 -6.26 6.62
N PHE A 188 16.62 -5.84 5.40
CA PHE A 188 17.66 -6.48 4.60
C PHE A 188 18.59 -5.44 3.95
N PRO A 189 19.89 -5.74 3.82
CA PRO A 189 20.80 -4.90 3.07
C PRO A 189 20.66 -5.16 1.56
N LEU A 190 20.71 -4.09 0.77
CA LEU A 190 20.88 -4.16 -0.68
C LEU A 190 22.28 -3.69 -1.04
N GLY A 191 23.07 -4.59 -1.64
CA GLY A 191 24.37 -4.26 -2.23
C GLY A 191 24.21 -3.50 -3.55
N GLU A 192 25.33 -3.07 -4.12
CA GLU A 192 25.32 -2.46 -5.46
C GLU A 192 24.86 -3.50 -6.49
N SER A 193 23.81 -3.19 -7.24
CA SER A 193 23.49 -3.92 -8.46
C SER A 193 24.38 -3.36 -9.58
N ARG A 194 25.15 -4.24 -10.21
CA ARG A 194 25.83 -3.94 -11.49
C ARG A 194 24.83 -3.54 -12.55
#